data_AF-A0A2D6E3P6-F1
#
_entry.id   AF-A0A2D6E3P6-F1
#
_cell.length_a   1.000
_cell.length_b   1.000
_cell.length_c   1.000
_cell.angle_alpha   90.00
_cell.angle_beta   90.00
_cell.angle_gamma   90.00
#
_symmetry.space_group_name_H-M   'P 1'
#
loop_
_entity.id
_entity.type
_entity.pdbx_description
1 polymer ?
#
loop_
_entity_poly.entity_id
_entity_poly.type
_entity_poly.pdbx_seq_one_letter_code
_entity_poly.pdbx_strand_id
1 'polypeptide(L)'
;MTVDINTVHKDGAPWKTVGKYSTFALADIKRSEFLEDPEIQVKIHLQGPENKMYFAVKTRFDPAPLEAAAKKEEKARRKKRLQKKRRKK
;
A
#
# COMPACT_ATOMS: atom_id res chain seq x y z
N MET A 1 -7.64 -28.70 -15.46
CA MET A 1 -8.46 -27.48 -15.29
C MET A 1 -7.51 -26.31 -15.11
N THR A 2 -7.28 -25.55 -16.18
CA THR A 2 -6.45 -24.34 -16.16
C THR A 2 -7.31 -23.20 -15.64
N VAL A 3 -6.91 -22.62 -14.51
CA VAL A 3 -7.65 -21.50 -13.91
C VAL A 3 -7.19 -20.24 -14.64
N ASP A 4 -8.02 -19.70 -15.53
CA ASP A 4 -7.79 -18.42 -16.19
C ASP A 4 -7.87 -17.29 -15.14
N ILE A 5 -6.72 -16.98 -14.54
CA ILE A 5 -6.54 -15.84 -13.63
C ILE A 5 -6.41 -14.59 -14.50
N ASN A 6 -7.50 -14.20 -15.16
CA ASN A 6 -7.66 -12.86 -15.73
C ASN A 6 -7.81 -11.84 -14.59
N THR A 7 -6.75 -11.70 -13.81
CA THR A 7 -6.58 -10.66 -12.82
C THR A 7 -6.37 -9.38 -13.60
N VAL A 8 -7.46 -8.64 -13.84
CA VAL A 8 -7.43 -7.31 -14.45
C VAL A 8 -6.34 -6.51 -13.74
N HIS A 9 -5.28 -6.14 -14.49
CA HIS A 9 -4.20 -5.33 -13.96
C HIS A 9 -4.80 -4.02 -13.46
N LYS A 10 -4.87 -3.84 -12.14
CA LYS A 10 -5.22 -2.55 -11.56
C LYS A 10 -3.94 -1.75 -11.45
N ASP A 11 -3.76 -0.80 -12.35
CA ASP A 11 -2.81 0.30 -12.17
C ASP A 11 -3.15 0.98 -10.85
N GLY A 12 -2.42 0.65 -9.79
CA GLY A 12 -2.52 1.44 -8.58
C GLY A 12 -1.61 2.66 -8.63
N ALA A 13 -1.58 3.43 -7.54
CA ALA A 13 -0.90 4.72 -7.51
C ALA A 13 0.55 4.66 -8.05
N PRO A 14 1.00 5.71 -8.76
CA PRO A 14 2.37 5.76 -9.27
C PRO A 14 3.38 5.80 -8.13
N TRP A 15 4.51 5.13 -8.31
CA TRP A 15 5.64 5.20 -7.39
C TRP A 15 6.31 6.58 -7.48
N LYS A 16 6.38 7.31 -6.37
CA LYS A 16 7.05 8.60 -6.27
C LYS A 16 8.43 8.42 -5.67
N THR A 17 9.45 9.05 -6.25
CA THR A 17 10.80 9.04 -5.67
C THR A 17 10.89 10.13 -4.63
N VAL A 18 11.13 9.76 -3.37
CA VAL A 18 11.23 10.70 -2.24
C VAL A 18 12.67 11.10 -1.94
N GLY A 19 13.64 10.26 -2.29
CA GLY A 19 15.05 10.58 -2.06
C GLY A 19 15.99 9.70 -2.87
N LYS A 20 17.21 10.20 -3.06
CA LYS A 20 18.33 9.50 -3.68
C LYS A 20 19.49 9.50 -2.69
N TYR A 21 20.07 8.32 -2.46
CA TYR A 21 21.13 8.12 -1.48
C TYR A 21 22.31 7.40 -2.10
N SER A 22 23.51 7.71 -1.65
CA SER A 22 24.73 7.05 -2.13
C SER A 22 24.88 5.62 -1.60
N THR A 23 24.35 5.34 -0.40
CA THR A 23 24.46 4.03 0.24
C THR A 23 23.09 3.46 0.59
N PHE A 24 23.02 2.12 0.64
CA PHE A 24 21.80 1.41 1.04
C PHE A 24 21.40 1.75 2.47
N ALA A 25 22.37 1.84 3.40
CA ALA A 25 22.09 2.16 4.81
C ALA A 25 21.36 3.49 4.98
N LEU A 26 21.76 4.53 4.24
CA LEU A 26 21.08 5.83 4.27
C LEU A 26 19.66 5.75 3.69
N ALA A 27 19.49 4.97 2.61
CA ALA A 27 18.18 4.72 2.04
C ALA A 27 17.27 3.92 2.99
N ASP A 28 17.82 2.99 3.77
CA ASP A 28 17.07 2.13 4.69
C ASP A 28 16.63 2.88 5.96
N ILE A 29 17.45 3.80 6.46
CA ILE A 29 17.04 4.74 7.52
C ILE A 29 15.80 5.52 7.06
N LYS A 30 15.86 6.09 5.85
CA LYS A 30 14.73 6.84 5.29
C LYS A 30 13.52 5.97 4.99
N ARG A 31 13.72 4.75 4.51
CA ARG A 31 12.64 3.76 4.37
C ARG A 31 11.96 3.49 5.72
N SER A 32 12.72 3.36 6.80
CA SER A 32 12.18 3.09 8.14
C SER A 32 11.29 4.22 8.67
N GLU A 33 11.62 5.48 8.40
CA GLU A 33 10.74 6.62 8.71
C GLU A 33 9.37 6.50 8.02
N PHE A 34 9.34 6.08 6.75
CA PHE A 34 8.08 5.90 6.01
C PHE A 34 7.35 4.59 6.34
N LEU A 35 7.95 3.67 7.10
CA LEU A 35 7.29 2.46 7.59
C LEU A 35 6.36 2.74 8.78
N GLU A 36 6.50 3.90 9.43
CA GLU A 36 5.61 4.32 10.52
C GLU A 36 4.17 4.52 10.04
N ASP A 37 3.99 4.87 8.77
CA ASP A 37 2.70 5.00 8.12
C ASP A 37 2.25 3.68 7.46
N PRO A 38 1.25 2.97 8.02
CA PRO A 38 0.78 1.68 7.48
C PRO A 38 0.05 1.81 6.13
N GLU A 39 -0.24 3.03 5.69
CA GLU A 39 -0.92 3.34 4.42
C GLU A 39 0.06 3.58 3.26
N ILE A 40 1.36 3.61 3.54
CA ILE A 40 2.39 3.91 2.54
C ILE A 40 3.22 2.65 2.27
N GLN A 41 3.29 2.26 1.00
CA GLN A 41 4.25 1.29 0.52
C GLN A 41 5.57 1.98 0.19
N VAL A 42 6.67 1.38 0.64
CA VAL A 42 8.02 1.92 0.45
C VAL A 42 8.91 0.84 -0.15
N LYS A 43 9.70 1.19 -1.16
CA LYS A 43 10.75 0.32 -1.71
C LYS A 43 12.03 1.10 -1.99
N ILE A 44 13.17 0.42 -1.90
CA ILE A 44 14.47 0.94 -2.30
C ILE A 44 14.80 0.34 -3.67
N HIS A 45 15.26 1.17 -4.59
CA HIS A 45 15.64 0.77 -5.94
C HIS A 45 17.02 1.32 -6.29
N LEU A 46 17.97 0.44 -6.60
CA LEU A 46 19.27 0.84 -7.12
C LEU A 46 19.10 1.35 -8.55
N GLN A 47 19.56 2.57 -8.81
CA GLN A 47 19.36 3.25 -10.09
C GLN A 47 20.61 4.06 -10.46
N GLY A 48 20.82 4.25 -11.76
CA GLY A 48 21.94 5.04 -12.29
C GLY A 48 22.92 4.21 -13.13
N PRO A 49 23.80 4.87 -13.90
CA PRO A 49 24.85 4.22 -14.66
C PRO A 49 25.94 3.69 -13.73
N GLU A 50 26.76 2.75 -14.20
CA GLU A 50 27.77 2.00 -13.43
C GLU A 50 28.67 2.90 -12.56
N ASN A 51 29.05 4.08 -13.06
CA ASN A 51 29.91 5.04 -12.36
C ASN A 51 29.18 6.01 -11.40
N LYS A 52 27.84 6.03 -11.39
CA LYS A 52 27.01 6.93 -10.56
C LYS A 52 25.74 6.22 -10.09
N MET A 53 25.90 5.02 -9.55
CA MET A 53 24.80 4.29 -8.91
C MET A 53 24.35 5.00 -7.63
N TYR A 54 23.04 5.05 -7.42
CA TYR A 54 22.41 5.57 -6.22
C TYR A 54 21.18 4.74 -5.85
N PHE A 55 20.86 4.71 -4.57
CA PHE A 55 19.66 4.07 -4.04
C PHE A 55 18.53 5.10 -4.00
N ALA A 56 17.50 4.89 -4.82
CA ALA A 56 16.29 5.68 -4.82
C ALA A 56 15.26 5.07 -3.88
N VAL A 57 14.83 5.82 -2.87
CA VAL A 57 13.67 5.45 -2.04
C VAL A 57 12.42 5.89 -2.79
N LYS A 58 11.52 4.94 -3.07
CA LYS A 58 10.27 5.16 -3.77
C LYS A 58 9.10 4.81 -2.86
N THR A 59 8.17 5.73 -2.72
CA THR A 59 6.94 5.56 -1.95
C THR A 59 5.74 5.50 -2.88
N ARG A 60 4.70 4.83 -2.43
CA ARG A 60 3.40 4.79 -3.09
C ARG A 60 2.35 4.73 -2.01
N PHE A 61 1.32 5.55 -2.14
CA PHE A 61 0.16 5.43 -1.27
C PHE A 61 -0.64 4.20 -1.69
N ASP A 62 -0.83 3.26 -0.78
CA ASP A 62 -1.68 2.10 -1.05
C ASP A 62 -3.07 2.37 -0.48
N PRO A 63 -4.11 2.51 -1.32
CA PRO A 63 -5.48 2.75 -0.83
C PRO A 63 -6.15 1.51 -0.23
N ALA A 64 -5.52 0.32 -0.26
CA ALA A 64 -6.16 -0.91 0.22
C ALA A 64 -6.53 -0.92 1.72
N PRO A 65 -5.80 -0.27 2.64
CA PRO A 65 -6.18 -0.23 4.06
C PRO A 65 -7.51 0.51 4.30
N LEU A 66 -7.70 1.64 3.62
CA LEU A 66 -8.93 2.45 3.66
C LEU A 66 -10.14 1.71 3.09
N GLU A 67 -9.99 1.06 1.94
CA GLU A 67 -11.05 0.24 1.33
C GLU A 67 -11.47 -0.95 2.20
N ALA A 68 -10.50 -1.60 2.85
CA ALA A 68 -10.76 -2.72 3.76
C ALA A 68 -11.48 -2.27 5.05
N ALA A 69 -11.12 -1.10 5.58
CA ALA A 69 -11.79 -0.49 6.73
C ALA A 69 -13.24 -0.09 6.42
N ALA A 70 -13.47 0.57 5.28
CA ALA A 70 -14.81 0.97 4.83
C ALA A 70 -15.75 -0.23 4.65
N LYS A 71 -15.28 -1.32 4.03
CA LYS A 71 -16.06 -2.57 3.88
C LYS A 71 -16.41 -3.23 5.22
N LYS A 72 -15.55 -3.13 6.23
CA LYS A 72 -15.84 -3.66 7.58
C LYS A 72 -16.91 -2.82 8.27
N GLU A 73 -16.87 -1.50 8.15
CA GLU A 73 -17.86 -0.61 8.73
C GLU A 73 -19.25 -0.80 8.11
N GLU A 74 -19.33 -0.93 6.78
CA GLU A 74 -20.59 -1.16 6.08
C GLU A 74 -21.25 -2.49 6.51
N LYS A 75 -20.44 -3.56 6.61
CA LYS A 75 -20.92 -4.87 7.13
C LYS A 75 -21.41 -4.76 8.58
N ALA A 76 -20.72 -4.00 9.43
CA ALA A 76 -21.12 -3.78 10.81
C ALA A 76 -22.45 -3.00 10.90
N ARG A 77 -22.61 -1.93 10.10
CA ARG A 77 -23.88 -1.18 9.99
C ARG A 77 -25.03 -2.06 9.49
N ARG A 78 -24.80 -2.89 8.48
CA ARG A 78 -25.81 -3.83 7.94
C ARG A 78 -26.23 -4.87 8.99
N LYS A 79 -25.29 -5.44 9.75
CA LYS A 79 -25.59 -6.36 10.87
C LYS A 79 -26.40 -5.69 11.97
N LYS A 80 -26.03 -4.49 12.41
CA LYS A 80 -26.79 -3.72 13.41
C LYS A 80 -28.23 -3.45 12.96
N ARG A 81 -28.43 -3.08 11.68
CA ARG A 81 -29.76 -2.84 11.10
C ARG A 81 -30.63 -4.10 11.07
N LEU A 82 -30.05 -5.25 10.72
CA LEU A 82 -30.75 -6.55 10.75
C LEU A 82 -31.11 -6.98 12.18
N GLN A 83 -30.20 -6.81 13.15
CA GLN A 83 -30.45 -7.18 14.55
C GLN A 83 -31.59 -6.33 15.16
N LYS A 84 -31.63 -5.02 14.87
CA LYS A 84 -32.72 -4.14 15.33
C LYS A 84 -34.09 -4.56 14.75
N LYS A 85 -34.14 -5.01 13.49
CA LYS A 85 -35.38 -5.56 12.90
C LYS A 85 -35.82 -6.86 13.57
N ARG A 86 -34.88 -7.77 13.89
CA ARG A 86 -35.19 -9.04 14.56
C ARG A 86 -35.66 -8.90 16.00
N ARG A 87 -35.25 -7.85 16.71
CA ARG A 87 -35.63 -7.55 18.10
C ARG A 87 -37.02 -6.92 18.26
N LYS A 88 -37.65 -6.48 17.17
CA LYS A 88 -38.94 -5.77 17.18
C LYS A 88 -40.12 -6.66 16.77
N LYS A 89 -39.86 -7.96 16.60
CA LYS A 89 -40.83 -9.03 16.34
C LYS A 89 -40.80 -9.97 17.55
#